data_AF-K7A8Y0-F1
#
_entry.id   AF-K7A8Y0-F1
#
_cell.length_a   1.000
_cell.length_b   1.000
_cell.length_c   1.000
_cell.angle_alpha   90.00
_cell.angle_beta   90.00
_cell.angle_gamma   90.00
#
_symmetry.space_group_name_H-M   'P 1'
#
loop_
_entity.id
_entity.type
_entity.pdbx_description
1 polymer ?
#
loop_
_entity_poly.entity_id
_entity_poly.type
_entity_poly.pdbx_seq_one_letter_code
_entity_poly.pdbx_strand_id
1 'polypeptide(L)'
;MAFGEKNIQRGNKGADVTELQLKLSGFRGTVWDGDFGPGSELQVMAFQREVMKTTTPSGVFDANSFDALSEFEINYPVYFASIRCPCGQCDGFGQGRFKNKYRTGKPKIEAYHRREYPGVHKAILYAFRAACFHLKNHDFPPPILTSGYRCWIYNEMRGRRSTNHMGKAIDMDFPAQPKEDKRDDGERCDKARSLLVDKAGFQIGWHGNNKKALEPASIAPTWIHMDVRSYSPKYLTDTFFVSNEEQLQ
;
A
#
# COMPACT_ATOMS: atom_id res chain seq x y z
N MET A 1 17.64 5.91 17.90
CA MET A 1 17.86 6.86 16.80
C MET A 1 16.54 7.03 16.09
N ALA A 2 16.06 8.25 15.99
CA ALA A 2 14.87 8.58 15.23
C ALA A 2 15.15 8.52 13.72
N PHE A 3 14.11 8.31 12.93
CA PHE A 3 14.19 8.31 11.47
C PHE A 3 14.63 9.70 10.98
N GLY A 4 15.67 9.77 10.14
CA GLY A 4 16.24 11.05 9.65
C GLY A 4 17.48 11.55 10.38
N GLU A 5 17.90 10.94 11.49
CA GLU A 5 19.08 11.41 12.26
C GLU A 5 20.43 11.01 11.67
N LYS A 6 20.46 10.07 10.73
CA LYS A 6 21.66 9.59 10.04
C LYS A 6 21.33 9.10 8.63
N ASN A 7 22.36 9.01 7.80
CA ASN A 7 22.25 8.33 6.52
C ASN A 7 21.90 6.85 6.73
N ILE A 8 21.03 6.31 5.86
CA ILE A 8 20.67 4.90 5.85
C ILE A 8 21.22 4.25 4.59
N GLN A 9 22.03 3.22 4.75
CA GLN A 9 22.70 2.54 3.65
C GLN A 9 22.89 1.04 3.91
N ARG A 10 23.40 0.33 2.90
CA ARG A 10 23.67 -1.10 2.94
C ARG A 10 24.40 -1.53 4.22
N GLY A 11 23.88 -2.58 4.86
CA GLY A 11 24.38 -3.13 6.12
C GLY A 11 23.80 -2.48 7.38
N ASN A 12 23.08 -1.35 7.27
CA ASN A 12 22.33 -0.81 8.39
C ASN A 12 21.16 -1.73 8.75
N LYS A 13 20.82 -1.76 10.04
CA LYS A 13 19.69 -2.52 10.58
C LYS A 13 18.96 -1.72 11.64
N GLY A 14 17.65 -1.92 11.76
CA GLY A 14 16.85 -1.32 12.81
C GLY A 14 15.49 -0.81 12.35
N ALA A 15 14.79 -0.15 13.28
CA ALA A 15 13.46 0.41 13.05
C ALA A 15 13.48 1.55 12.01
N ASP A 16 14.57 2.30 11.93
CA ASP A 16 14.83 3.31 10.89
C ASP A 16 14.82 2.70 9.49
N VAL A 17 15.47 1.53 9.33
CA VAL A 17 15.46 0.77 8.07
C VAL A 17 14.06 0.22 7.77
N THR A 18 13.35 -0.31 8.78
CA THR A 18 11.96 -0.78 8.61
C THR A 18 11.05 0.34 8.12
N GLU A 19 11.14 1.53 8.72
CA GLU A 19 10.32 2.68 8.32
C GLU A 19 10.69 3.15 6.90
N LEU A 20 11.98 3.18 6.54
CA LEU A 20 12.41 3.50 5.17
C LEU A 20 11.83 2.52 4.14
N GLN A 21 11.93 1.21 4.41
CA GLN A 21 11.38 0.16 3.54
C GLN A 21 9.86 0.28 3.38
N LEU A 22 9.15 0.71 4.43
CA LEU A 22 7.72 0.99 4.35
C LEU A 22 7.43 2.22 3.49
N LYS A 23 8.08 3.36 3.76
CA LYS A 23 7.89 4.62 3.03
C LYS A 23 8.23 4.50 1.55
N LEU A 24 9.21 3.64 1.20
CA LEU A 24 9.59 3.35 -0.18
C LEU A 24 8.90 2.11 -0.78
N SER A 25 7.83 1.60 -0.16
CA SER A 25 7.18 0.36 -0.61
C SER A 25 6.69 0.40 -2.06
N GLY A 26 6.47 1.59 -2.64
CA GLY A 26 6.05 1.78 -4.03
C GLY A 26 7.18 1.98 -5.05
N PHE A 27 8.44 1.77 -4.66
CA PHE A 27 9.63 1.87 -5.52
C PHE A 27 10.35 0.53 -5.57
N ARG A 28 9.79 -0.49 -6.23
CA ARG A 28 10.30 -1.88 -6.34
C ARG A 28 10.26 -2.76 -5.06
N GLY A 29 9.94 -2.21 -3.90
CA GLY A 29 10.12 -2.85 -2.59
C GLY A 29 9.27 -4.10 -2.31
N THR A 30 9.82 -5.03 -1.52
CA THR A 30 9.15 -6.29 -1.15
C THR A 30 8.80 -6.37 0.33
N VAL A 31 9.79 -6.34 1.23
CA VAL A 31 9.59 -6.52 2.68
C VAL A 31 10.19 -5.39 3.50
N TRP A 32 9.69 -5.23 4.72
CA TRP A 32 10.16 -4.27 5.74
C TRP A 32 10.69 -5.04 6.95
N ASP A 33 11.82 -5.71 6.77
CA ASP A 33 12.46 -6.56 7.78
C ASP A 33 13.48 -5.83 8.66
N GLY A 34 13.73 -4.54 8.37
CA GLY A 34 14.72 -3.75 9.09
C GLY A 34 16.16 -4.12 8.76
N ASP A 35 16.41 -4.84 7.65
CA ASP A 35 17.75 -5.13 7.13
C ASP A 35 17.99 -4.43 5.80
N PHE A 36 18.95 -3.51 5.75
CA PHE A 36 19.28 -2.81 4.52
C PHE A 36 20.19 -3.67 3.65
N GLY A 37 19.57 -4.61 2.94
CA GLY A 37 20.22 -5.43 1.93
C GLY A 37 20.18 -4.84 0.52
N PRO A 38 20.58 -5.63 -0.50
CA PRO A 38 20.56 -5.20 -1.91
C PRO A 38 19.17 -4.74 -2.39
N GLY A 39 18.10 -5.37 -1.90
CA GLY A 39 16.73 -4.99 -2.24
C GLY A 39 16.33 -3.61 -1.70
N SER A 40 16.83 -3.22 -0.54
CA SER A 40 16.61 -1.87 0.02
C SER A 40 17.41 -0.82 -0.73
N GLU A 41 18.65 -1.13 -1.13
CA GLU A 41 19.46 -0.25 -1.96
C GLU A 41 18.80 0.04 -3.31
N LEU A 42 18.26 -0.99 -3.97
CA LEU A 42 17.52 -0.82 -5.22
C LEU A 42 16.24 0.02 -5.07
N GLN A 43 15.57 -0.03 -3.91
CA GLN A 43 14.44 0.85 -3.60
C GLN A 43 14.88 2.30 -3.50
N VAL A 44 15.96 2.56 -2.77
CA VAL A 44 16.55 3.90 -2.64
C VAL A 44 17.00 4.44 -3.99
N MET A 45 17.69 3.63 -4.80
CA MET A 45 18.13 4.05 -6.13
C MET A 45 16.95 4.35 -7.07
N ALA A 46 15.85 3.59 -6.97
CA ALA A 46 14.64 3.87 -7.73
C ALA A 46 14.01 5.20 -7.30
N PHE A 47 13.86 5.44 -6.00
CA PHE A 47 13.37 6.71 -5.47
C PHE A 47 14.24 7.90 -5.93
N GLN A 48 15.55 7.81 -5.76
CA GLN A 48 16.51 8.85 -6.17
C GLN A 48 16.44 9.12 -7.68
N ARG A 49 16.35 8.08 -8.50
CA ARG A 49 16.25 8.25 -9.96
C ARG A 49 14.93 8.89 -10.36
N GLU A 50 13.83 8.40 -9.80
CA GLU A 50 12.49 8.74 -10.30
C GLU A 50 11.98 10.04 -9.68
N VAL A 51 12.11 10.20 -8.38
CA VAL A 51 11.63 11.38 -7.63
C VAL A 51 12.66 12.50 -7.67
N MET A 52 13.92 12.21 -7.29
CA MET A 52 14.99 13.22 -7.24
C MET A 52 15.65 13.48 -8.61
N LYS A 53 15.23 12.78 -9.67
CA LYS A 53 15.78 12.90 -11.04
C LYS A 53 17.30 12.70 -11.11
N THR A 54 17.85 11.88 -10.20
CA THR A 54 19.29 11.62 -10.13
C THR A 54 19.71 10.62 -11.22
N THR A 55 20.65 11.03 -12.08
CA THR A 55 21.16 10.19 -13.18
C THR A 55 22.02 9.02 -12.69
N THR A 56 22.80 9.25 -11.63
CA THR A 56 23.65 8.24 -10.97
C THR A 56 23.25 8.10 -9.50
N PRO A 57 22.20 7.32 -9.17
CA PRO A 57 21.76 7.13 -7.80
C PRO A 57 22.84 6.50 -6.91
N SER A 58 23.03 7.03 -5.70
CA SER A 58 24.03 6.54 -4.76
C SER A 58 23.60 5.26 -4.04
N GLY A 59 22.28 5.03 -3.90
CA GLY A 59 21.74 3.96 -3.06
C GLY A 59 21.88 4.22 -1.55
N VAL A 60 22.41 5.39 -1.16
CA VAL A 60 22.51 5.88 0.22
C VAL A 60 21.37 6.88 0.46
N PHE A 61 20.56 6.63 1.48
CA PHE A 61 19.48 7.53 1.87
C PHE A 61 20.03 8.62 2.80
N ASP A 62 20.44 9.73 2.21
CA ASP A 62 21.08 10.87 2.87
C ASP A 62 20.10 12.02 3.16
N ALA A 63 20.61 13.14 3.70
CA ALA A 63 19.79 14.32 4.02
C ALA A 63 18.94 14.81 2.83
N ASN A 64 19.51 14.88 1.63
CA ASN A 64 18.77 15.26 0.42
C ASN A 64 17.66 14.25 0.09
N SER A 65 17.91 12.96 0.33
CA SER A 65 16.90 11.91 0.17
C SER A 65 15.77 12.04 1.18
N PHE A 66 16.06 12.42 2.43
CA PHE A 66 15.05 12.72 3.45
C PHE A 66 14.21 13.96 3.08
N ASP A 67 14.84 15.04 2.63
CA ASP A 67 14.14 16.26 2.19
C ASP A 67 13.20 15.96 1.02
N ALA A 68 13.69 15.23 0.01
CA ALA A 68 12.89 14.80 -1.13
C ALA A 68 11.73 13.88 -0.73
N LEU A 69 11.92 13.01 0.27
CA LEU A 69 10.85 12.17 0.79
C LEU A 69 9.79 13.01 1.52
N SER A 70 10.20 13.97 2.34
CA SER A 70 9.28 14.89 3.00
C SER A 70 8.43 15.66 1.98
N GLU A 71 9.06 16.22 0.94
CA GLU A 71 8.34 16.90 -0.14
C GLU A 71 7.41 15.95 -0.91
N PHE A 72 7.87 14.73 -1.19
CA PHE A 72 7.06 13.69 -1.81
C PHE A 72 5.79 13.36 -0.99
N GLU A 73 5.92 13.22 0.32
CA GLU A 73 4.79 12.91 1.21
C GLU A 73 3.77 14.06 1.29
N ILE A 74 4.24 15.31 1.19
CA ILE A 74 3.38 16.51 1.10
C ILE A 74 2.62 16.55 -0.23
N ASN A 75 3.31 16.25 -1.33
CA ASN A 75 2.74 16.31 -2.67
C ASN A 75 1.77 15.16 -2.99
N TYR A 76 1.87 14.05 -2.25
CA TYR A 76 1.01 12.88 -2.40
C TYR A 76 0.33 12.51 -1.08
N PRO A 77 -0.60 13.35 -0.58
CA PRO A 77 -1.27 13.11 0.68
C PRO A 77 -2.23 11.91 0.59
N VAL A 78 -2.47 11.27 1.74
CA VAL A 78 -3.52 10.27 1.91
C VAL A 78 -4.57 10.86 2.84
N TYR A 79 -5.77 11.11 2.31
CA TYR A 79 -6.88 11.63 3.10
C TYR A 79 -7.60 10.48 3.80
N PHE A 80 -7.47 10.36 5.13
CA PHE A 80 -8.04 9.23 5.86
C PHE A 80 -9.56 9.20 5.79
N ALA A 81 -10.21 10.36 5.64
CA ALA A 81 -11.65 10.46 5.40
C ALA A 81 -12.13 9.54 4.27
N SER A 82 -11.37 9.44 3.17
CA SER A 82 -11.72 8.64 1.99
C SER A 82 -11.57 7.13 2.20
N ILE A 83 -10.89 6.70 3.26
CA ILE A 83 -10.65 5.28 3.59
C ILE A 83 -11.34 4.85 4.89
N ARG A 84 -12.13 5.72 5.52
CA ARG A 84 -12.95 5.37 6.69
C ARG A 84 -14.04 4.38 6.32
N CYS A 85 -14.38 3.53 7.27
CA CYS A 85 -15.47 2.59 7.14
C CYS A 85 -16.82 3.29 7.05
N PRO A 86 -17.62 3.02 5.99
CA PRO A 86 -18.89 3.70 5.77
C PRO A 86 -20.08 3.04 6.50
N CYS A 87 -19.84 2.22 7.53
CA CYS A 87 -20.93 1.52 8.21
C CYS A 87 -21.85 2.42 9.06
N GLY A 88 -21.39 3.61 9.41
CA GLY A 88 -22.10 4.53 10.32
C GLY A 88 -22.17 4.06 11.78
N GLN A 89 -21.49 2.96 12.14
CA GLN A 89 -21.56 2.37 13.49
C GLN A 89 -20.19 2.20 14.19
N CYS A 90 -19.08 2.25 13.46
CA CYS A 90 -17.74 2.23 14.03
C CYS A 90 -17.04 3.57 13.83
N ASP A 91 -15.94 3.79 14.54
CA ASP A 91 -15.17 5.05 14.50
C ASP A 91 -14.34 5.23 13.22
N GLY A 92 -14.75 4.60 12.11
CA GLY A 92 -14.06 4.63 10.82
C GLY A 92 -13.02 3.53 10.63
N PHE A 93 -12.41 3.01 11.71
CA PHE A 93 -11.42 1.93 11.66
C PHE A 93 -11.75 0.86 12.71
N GLY A 94 -11.14 -0.31 12.58
CA GLY A 94 -11.56 -1.56 13.22
C GLY A 94 -11.91 -1.50 14.71
N GLN A 95 -12.73 -2.45 15.15
CA GLN A 95 -13.08 -2.67 16.56
C GLN A 95 -12.28 -3.82 17.19
N GLY A 96 -11.16 -4.21 16.57
CA GLY A 96 -10.27 -5.27 17.05
C GLY A 96 -10.90 -6.67 17.06
N ARG A 97 -12.03 -6.87 16.38
CA ARG A 97 -12.80 -8.11 16.42
C ARG A 97 -12.02 -9.30 15.84
N PHE A 98 -12.30 -10.48 16.38
CA PHE A 98 -11.90 -11.79 15.84
C PHE A 98 -10.38 -12.00 15.67
N LYS A 99 -9.55 -11.36 16.51
CA LYS A 99 -8.11 -11.67 16.59
C LYS A 99 -7.92 -13.17 16.82
N ASN A 100 -7.01 -13.77 16.05
CA ASN A 100 -6.70 -15.21 16.06
C ASN A 100 -7.89 -16.14 15.71
N LYS A 101 -8.94 -15.63 15.07
CA LYS A 101 -10.04 -16.45 14.54
C LYS A 101 -9.91 -16.56 13.02
N TYR A 102 -10.21 -17.74 12.49
CA TYR A 102 -10.12 -18.03 11.06
C TYR A 102 -11.47 -18.54 10.55
N ARG A 103 -11.67 -18.49 9.23
CA ARG A 103 -12.86 -19.08 8.61
C ARG A 103 -12.89 -20.58 8.84
N THR A 104 -14.04 -21.10 9.28
CA THR A 104 -14.26 -22.53 9.51
C THR A 104 -13.98 -23.34 8.24
N GLY A 105 -13.28 -24.47 8.39
CA GLY A 105 -12.93 -25.36 7.28
C GLY A 105 -11.89 -24.80 6.30
N LYS A 106 -11.21 -23.70 6.64
CA LYS A 106 -10.14 -23.12 5.82
C LYS A 106 -8.77 -23.21 6.52
N PRO A 107 -7.66 -23.24 5.76
CA PRO A 107 -6.32 -23.15 6.32
C PRO A 107 -6.15 -21.93 7.24
N LYS A 108 -5.34 -22.06 8.30
CA LYS A 108 -5.04 -20.97 9.24
C LYS A 108 -3.98 -20.02 8.65
N ILE A 109 -4.32 -19.38 7.54
CA ILE A 109 -3.48 -18.39 6.84
C ILE A 109 -4.17 -17.03 6.80
N GLU A 110 -3.40 -15.99 6.51
CA GLU A 110 -3.87 -14.60 6.53
C GLU A 110 -5.07 -14.33 5.62
N ALA A 111 -5.11 -15.01 4.46
CA ALA A 111 -6.21 -14.94 3.51
C ALA A 111 -7.58 -15.32 4.12
N TYR A 112 -7.59 -16.09 5.21
CA TYR A 112 -8.79 -16.57 5.90
C TYR A 112 -8.85 -16.11 7.37
N HIS A 113 -7.93 -15.24 7.79
CA HIS A 113 -7.97 -14.63 9.10
C HIS A 113 -9.14 -13.65 9.17
N ARG A 114 -9.96 -13.77 10.21
CA ARG A 114 -11.19 -12.98 10.40
C ARG A 114 -10.93 -11.64 11.07
N ARG A 115 -9.68 -11.31 11.33
CA ARG A 115 -9.30 -10.18 12.18
C ARG A 115 -9.66 -8.84 11.57
N GLU A 116 -10.15 -7.95 12.43
CA GLU A 116 -10.08 -6.50 12.23
C GLU A 116 -8.75 -5.96 12.74
N TYR A 117 -7.95 -5.39 11.84
CA TYR A 117 -6.73 -4.68 12.22
C TYR A 117 -7.07 -3.26 12.71
N PRO A 118 -6.22 -2.63 13.55
CA PRO A 118 -6.55 -1.36 14.20
C PRO A 118 -6.57 -0.14 13.25
N GLY A 119 -6.27 -0.33 11.98
CA GLY A 119 -6.19 0.71 10.97
C GLY A 119 -5.95 0.13 9.59
N VAL A 120 -5.48 0.94 8.64
CA VAL A 120 -5.02 0.49 7.32
C VAL A 120 -3.49 0.36 7.31
N HIS A 121 -2.97 -0.66 6.63
CA HIS A 121 -1.56 -1.00 6.65
C HIS A 121 -0.68 0.08 5.98
N LYS A 122 0.32 0.62 6.69
CA LYS A 122 1.27 1.66 6.21
C LYS A 122 1.80 1.36 4.80
N ALA A 123 2.31 0.15 4.57
CA ALA A 123 2.87 -0.24 3.28
C ALA A 123 1.92 -0.03 2.09
N ILE A 124 0.61 -0.24 2.23
CA ILE A 124 -0.33 -0.04 1.12
C ILE A 124 -0.65 1.44 0.91
N LEU A 125 -0.65 2.23 1.99
CA LEU A 125 -0.83 3.68 1.92
C LEU A 125 0.39 4.36 1.28
N TYR A 126 1.61 3.99 1.66
CA TYR A 126 2.83 4.49 1.00
C TYR A 126 2.92 4.01 -0.46
N ALA A 127 2.51 2.77 -0.75
CA ALA A 127 2.45 2.28 -2.12
C ALA A 127 1.42 3.05 -2.96
N PHE A 128 0.31 3.50 -2.35
CA PHE A 128 -0.66 4.37 -3.02
C PHE A 128 -0.07 5.76 -3.33
N ARG A 129 0.71 6.37 -2.42
CA ARG A 129 1.43 7.64 -2.71
C ARG A 129 2.30 7.50 -3.97
N ALA A 130 3.08 6.42 -4.03
CA ALA A 130 3.88 6.10 -5.20
C ALA A 130 3.04 5.79 -6.44
N ALA A 131 1.90 5.12 -6.30
CA ALA A 131 0.99 4.88 -7.41
C ALA A 131 0.51 6.20 -8.02
N CYS A 132 0.07 7.16 -7.20
CA CYS A 132 -0.30 8.51 -7.66
C CYS A 132 0.83 9.19 -8.43
N PHE A 133 2.07 9.10 -7.93
CA PHE A 133 3.25 9.64 -8.59
C PHE A 133 3.53 8.98 -9.94
N HIS A 134 3.59 7.64 -9.98
CA HIS A 134 3.90 6.87 -11.18
C HIS A 134 2.86 7.09 -12.27
N LEU A 135 1.58 7.03 -11.90
CA LEU A 135 0.45 7.22 -12.81
C LEU A 135 0.45 8.63 -13.39
N LYS A 136 0.63 9.65 -12.55
CA LYS A 136 0.76 11.05 -13.01
C LYS A 136 1.90 11.24 -14.02
N ASN A 137 3.05 10.61 -13.79
CA ASN A 137 4.21 10.70 -14.68
C ASN A 137 4.07 9.87 -15.97
N HIS A 138 2.98 9.13 -16.13
CA HIS A 138 2.65 8.35 -17.34
C HIS A 138 1.27 8.76 -17.90
N ASP A 139 0.90 10.03 -17.72
CA ASP A 139 -0.29 10.66 -18.31
C ASP A 139 -1.64 10.03 -17.91
N PHE A 140 -1.70 9.33 -16.79
CA PHE A 140 -2.98 8.88 -16.23
C PHE A 140 -3.70 10.04 -15.51
N PRO A 141 -5.04 10.04 -15.52
CA PRO A 141 -5.81 10.86 -14.60
C PRO A 141 -5.39 10.60 -13.14
N PRO A 142 -5.44 11.60 -12.25
CA PRO A 142 -5.18 11.38 -10.83
C PRO A 142 -6.12 10.30 -10.26
N PRO A 143 -5.59 9.21 -9.69
CA PRO A 143 -6.43 8.19 -9.10
C PRO A 143 -7.08 8.70 -7.80
N ILE A 144 -8.26 8.19 -7.50
CA ILE A 144 -9.00 8.48 -6.27
C ILE A 144 -9.18 7.22 -5.45
N LEU A 145 -9.08 7.33 -4.13
CA LEU A 145 -9.44 6.24 -3.23
C LEU A 145 -10.96 6.12 -3.20
N THR A 146 -11.49 4.97 -3.62
CA THR A 146 -12.94 4.69 -3.66
C THR A 146 -13.36 3.80 -2.49
N SER A 147 -12.42 3.11 -1.86
CA SER A 147 -12.66 2.36 -0.63
C SER A 147 -11.40 2.11 0.16
N GLY A 148 -11.56 2.03 1.47
CA GLY A 148 -10.50 1.58 2.39
C GLY A 148 -11.04 0.57 3.38
N TYR A 149 -11.14 0.98 4.64
CA TYR A 149 -11.51 0.10 5.74
C TYR A 149 -12.98 -0.35 5.66
N ARG A 150 -13.24 -1.63 5.93
CA ARG A 150 -14.58 -2.25 5.99
C ARG A 150 -14.62 -3.21 7.18
N CYS A 151 -15.21 -2.78 8.29
CA CYS A 151 -15.38 -3.61 9.49
C CYS A 151 -16.40 -4.75 9.26
N TRP A 152 -16.55 -5.66 10.23
CA TRP A 152 -17.49 -6.77 10.18
C TRP A 152 -18.94 -6.31 10.05
N ILE A 153 -19.32 -5.22 10.73
CA ILE A 153 -20.66 -4.64 10.61
C ILE A 153 -20.94 -4.32 9.13
N TYR A 154 -20.02 -3.62 8.46
CA TYR A 154 -20.18 -3.28 7.05
C TYR A 154 -20.19 -4.52 6.15
N ASN A 155 -19.35 -5.51 6.45
CA ASN A 155 -19.30 -6.75 5.70
C ASN A 155 -20.62 -7.53 5.82
N GLU A 156 -21.18 -7.65 7.02
CA GLU A 156 -22.46 -8.31 7.28
C GLU A 156 -23.60 -7.60 6.55
N MET A 157 -23.68 -6.26 6.64
CA MET A 157 -24.65 -5.44 5.90
C MET A 157 -24.58 -5.65 4.37
N ARG A 158 -23.39 -5.94 3.83
CA ARG A 158 -23.16 -6.14 2.39
C ARG A 158 -23.06 -7.61 1.98
N GLY A 159 -23.31 -8.56 2.90
CA GLY A 159 -23.20 -10.00 2.64
C GLY A 159 -21.79 -10.47 2.27
N ARG A 160 -20.74 -9.72 2.61
CA ARG A 160 -19.34 -10.02 2.25
C ARG A 160 -18.67 -10.95 3.25
N ARG A 161 -17.78 -11.81 2.72
CA ARG A 161 -17.01 -12.79 3.50
C ARG A 161 -15.50 -12.54 3.50
N SER A 162 -15.00 -11.65 2.64
CA SER A 162 -13.58 -11.32 2.55
C SER A 162 -13.18 -10.30 3.63
N THR A 163 -12.00 -10.48 4.22
CA THR A 163 -11.45 -9.60 5.25
C THR A 163 -10.29 -8.73 4.75
N ASN A 164 -10.06 -8.66 3.43
CA ASN A 164 -8.98 -7.82 2.87
C ASN A 164 -9.10 -6.36 3.32
N HIS A 165 -10.30 -5.79 3.22
CA HIS A 165 -10.57 -4.41 3.63
C HIS A 165 -10.66 -4.21 5.15
N MET A 166 -10.40 -5.22 5.97
CA MET A 166 -10.29 -5.04 7.43
C MET A 166 -8.89 -4.54 7.83
N GLY A 167 -8.32 -3.65 7.01
CA GLY A 167 -7.03 -2.99 7.22
C GLY A 167 -5.92 -3.35 6.23
N LYS A 168 -6.09 -4.37 5.38
CA LYS A 168 -5.02 -4.86 4.49
C LYS A 168 -5.12 -4.36 3.06
N ALA A 169 -6.21 -3.69 2.70
CA ALA A 169 -6.49 -3.31 1.33
C ALA A 169 -7.15 -1.95 1.20
N ILE A 170 -6.94 -1.36 0.03
CA ILE A 170 -7.59 -0.15 -0.47
C ILE A 170 -8.01 -0.40 -1.92
N ASP A 171 -9.07 0.27 -2.34
CA ASP A 171 -9.46 0.33 -3.74
C ASP A 171 -9.24 1.76 -4.23
N MET A 172 -8.63 1.89 -5.40
CA MET A 172 -8.56 3.16 -6.12
C MET A 172 -9.18 3.02 -7.51
N ASP A 173 -9.57 4.15 -8.06
CA ASP A 173 -10.20 4.25 -9.37
C ASP A 173 -9.80 5.55 -10.07
N PHE A 174 -10.17 5.70 -11.34
CA PHE A 174 -9.96 6.90 -12.12
C PHE A 174 -11.29 7.61 -12.38
N PRO A 175 -11.34 8.96 -12.31
CA PRO A 175 -12.52 9.68 -12.74
C PRO A 175 -12.84 9.36 -14.22
N ALA A 176 -14.06 8.92 -14.49
CA ALA A 176 -14.54 8.68 -15.85
C ALA A 176 -14.46 9.96 -16.69
N GLN A 177 -13.92 9.86 -17.90
CA GLN A 177 -13.87 10.99 -18.83
C GLN A 177 -15.14 11.04 -19.69
N PRO A 178 -15.49 12.23 -20.23
CA PRO A 178 -16.63 12.34 -21.13
C PRO A 178 -16.50 11.36 -22.30
N LYS A 179 -17.57 10.59 -22.56
CA LYS A 179 -17.68 9.58 -23.62
C LYS A 179 -16.91 8.27 -23.39
N GLU A 180 -16.23 8.11 -22.25
CA GLU A 180 -15.68 6.81 -21.88
C GLU A 180 -16.77 5.84 -21.44
N ASP A 181 -16.59 4.57 -21.79
CA ASP A 181 -17.39 3.48 -21.28
C ASP A 181 -16.59 2.56 -20.33
N LYS A 182 -17.21 1.45 -19.90
CA LYS A 182 -16.57 0.49 -18.99
C LYS A 182 -15.38 -0.24 -19.61
N ARG A 183 -15.34 -0.37 -20.93
CA ARG A 183 -14.23 -0.99 -21.64
C ARG A 183 -13.03 -0.06 -21.60
N ASP A 184 -13.22 1.23 -21.88
CA ASP A 184 -12.14 2.23 -21.79
C ASP A 184 -11.53 2.26 -20.37
N ASP A 185 -12.39 2.23 -19.36
CA ASP A 185 -11.97 2.21 -17.96
C ASP A 185 -11.22 0.90 -17.59
N GLY A 186 -11.69 -0.23 -18.10
CA GLY A 186 -11.00 -1.51 -17.94
C GLY A 186 -9.62 -1.54 -18.59
N GLU A 187 -9.51 -1.05 -19.83
CA GLU A 187 -8.23 -0.93 -20.55
C GLU A 187 -7.25 0.00 -19.81
N ARG A 188 -7.76 1.11 -19.25
CA ARG A 188 -6.97 2.01 -18.38
C ARG A 188 -6.50 1.28 -17.12
N CYS A 189 -7.39 0.57 -16.43
CA CYS A 189 -7.04 -0.19 -15.23
C CYS A 189 -5.95 -1.24 -15.52
N ASP A 190 -6.00 -1.93 -16.65
CA ASP A 190 -4.98 -2.93 -17.01
C ASP A 190 -3.61 -2.31 -17.32
N LYS A 191 -3.59 -1.14 -17.97
CA LYS A 191 -2.36 -0.37 -18.16
C LYS A 191 -1.80 0.10 -16.81
N ALA A 192 -2.66 0.59 -15.92
CA ALA A 192 -2.27 1.01 -14.57
C ALA A 192 -1.69 -0.16 -13.76
N ARG A 193 -2.34 -1.33 -13.77
CA ARG A 193 -1.79 -2.56 -13.15
C ARG A 193 -0.40 -2.89 -13.66
N SER A 194 -0.23 -2.87 -14.99
CA SER A 194 1.05 -3.19 -15.64
C SER A 194 2.16 -2.23 -15.18
N LEU A 195 1.85 -0.93 -15.10
CA LEU A 195 2.77 0.07 -14.60
C LEU A 195 3.14 -0.15 -13.12
N LEU A 196 2.18 -0.48 -12.27
CA LEU A 196 2.42 -0.72 -10.85
C LEU A 196 3.18 -2.03 -10.58
N VAL A 197 3.04 -3.02 -11.46
CA VAL A 197 3.90 -4.21 -11.46
C VAL A 197 5.35 -3.81 -11.76
N ASP A 198 5.59 -3.02 -12.81
CA ASP A 198 6.93 -2.56 -13.20
C ASP A 198 7.59 -1.67 -12.14
N LYS A 199 6.91 -0.60 -11.73
CA LYS A 199 7.47 0.46 -10.88
C LYS A 199 7.41 0.14 -9.39
N ALA A 200 6.28 -0.39 -8.92
CA ALA A 200 6.02 -0.58 -7.51
C ALA A 200 6.17 -2.04 -7.02
N GLY A 201 6.55 -2.95 -7.92
CA GLY A 201 6.85 -4.35 -7.57
C GLY A 201 5.62 -5.12 -7.07
N PHE A 202 4.43 -4.71 -7.49
CA PHE A 202 3.21 -5.49 -7.26
C PHE A 202 3.24 -6.81 -8.05
N GLN A 203 2.46 -7.78 -7.58
CA GLN A 203 2.07 -8.94 -8.39
C GLN A 203 0.58 -8.84 -8.76
N ILE A 204 0.20 -9.48 -9.86
CA ILE A 204 -1.20 -9.72 -10.18
C ILE A 204 -1.64 -11.00 -9.47
N GLY A 205 -2.71 -10.92 -8.69
CA GLY A 205 -3.15 -12.03 -7.84
C GLY A 205 -2.20 -12.31 -6.68
N TRP A 206 -2.37 -13.47 -6.04
CA TRP A 206 -1.73 -13.79 -4.75
C TRP A 206 -0.85 -15.03 -4.82
N HIS A 207 -0.01 -15.14 -5.85
CA HIS A 207 0.82 -16.32 -6.10
C HIS A 207 2.10 -16.34 -5.27
N GLY A 208 2.70 -15.16 -5.06
CA GLY A 208 3.89 -14.97 -4.25
C GLY A 208 3.57 -14.58 -2.80
N ASN A 209 4.34 -15.11 -1.86
CA ASN A 209 4.33 -14.67 -0.46
C ASN A 209 5.11 -13.37 -0.29
N ASN A 210 4.77 -12.58 0.73
CA ASN A 210 5.46 -11.34 1.11
C ASN A 210 5.60 -10.34 -0.05
N LYS A 211 4.52 -10.20 -0.83
CA LYS A 211 4.42 -9.29 -1.95
C LYS A 211 3.08 -8.58 -1.91
N LYS A 212 3.10 -7.28 -2.20
CA LYS A 212 1.90 -6.48 -2.45
C LYS A 212 1.20 -7.02 -3.68
N ALA A 213 -0.12 -7.07 -3.68
CA ALA A 213 -0.91 -7.66 -4.75
C ALA A 213 -1.92 -6.67 -5.31
N LEU A 214 -2.21 -6.85 -6.59
CA LEU A 214 -3.34 -6.24 -7.27
C LEU A 214 -4.35 -7.34 -7.62
N GLU A 215 -5.65 -7.09 -7.43
CA GLU A 215 -6.64 -8.01 -7.99
C GLU A 215 -6.56 -8.03 -9.52
N PRO A 216 -6.68 -9.21 -10.15
CA PRO A 216 -6.73 -9.32 -11.60
C PRO A 216 -8.02 -8.69 -12.16
N ALA A 217 -8.00 -8.33 -13.44
CA ALA A 217 -9.15 -7.75 -14.15
C ALA A 217 -10.41 -8.64 -14.09
N SER A 218 -10.25 -9.96 -13.97
CA SER A 218 -11.37 -10.90 -13.81
C SER A 218 -12.14 -10.75 -12.49
N ILE A 219 -11.56 -10.06 -11.51
CA ILE A 219 -12.18 -9.76 -10.21
C ILE A 219 -12.51 -8.26 -10.11
N ALA A 220 -11.57 -7.41 -10.52
CA ALA A 220 -11.67 -5.95 -10.44
C ALA A 220 -11.51 -5.31 -11.83
N PRO A 221 -12.47 -5.45 -12.76
CA PRO A 221 -12.27 -5.01 -14.14
C PRO A 221 -12.06 -3.50 -14.28
N THR A 222 -12.78 -2.71 -13.48
CA THR A 222 -12.89 -1.25 -13.63
C THR A 222 -12.49 -0.51 -12.35
N TRP A 223 -11.58 -1.08 -11.57
CA TRP A 223 -10.94 -0.43 -10.42
C TRP A 223 -9.66 -1.18 -10.07
N ILE A 224 -8.80 -0.57 -9.26
CA ILE A 224 -7.55 -1.18 -8.79
C ILE A 224 -7.66 -1.49 -7.29
N HIS A 225 -7.85 -2.77 -6.95
CA HIS A 225 -7.65 -3.26 -5.59
C HIS A 225 -6.16 -3.44 -5.32
N MET A 226 -5.67 -2.87 -4.23
CA MET A 226 -4.28 -3.02 -3.78
C MET A 226 -4.28 -3.61 -2.37
N ASP A 227 -3.51 -4.67 -2.11
CA ASP A 227 -3.47 -5.29 -0.79
C ASP A 227 -2.12 -5.89 -0.37
N VAL A 228 -2.02 -6.17 0.94
CA VAL A 228 -0.87 -6.84 1.58
C VAL A 228 -1.25 -8.18 2.21
N ARG A 229 -2.30 -8.86 1.74
CA ARG A 229 -2.82 -10.08 2.39
C ARG A 229 -1.87 -11.28 2.34
N SER A 230 -0.91 -11.27 1.42
CA SER A 230 0.05 -12.37 1.20
C SER A 230 1.31 -12.24 2.07
N TYR A 231 1.37 -11.24 2.95
CA TYR A 231 2.48 -11.05 3.87
C TYR A 231 2.38 -11.99 5.07
N SER A 232 3.54 -12.42 5.54
CA SER A 232 3.69 -13.23 6.75
C SER A 232 3.26 -12.44 7.99
N PRO A 233 2.78 -13.09 9.07
CA PRO A 233 2.27 -12.40 10.26
C PRO A 233 3.22 -11.36 10.88
N LYS A 234 4.54 -11.57 10.81
CA LYS A 234 5.54 -10.63 11.32
C LYS A 234 5.53 -9.26 10.62
N TYR A 235 5.02 -9.21 9.39
CA TYR A 235 4.87 -7.99 8.61
C TYR A 235 3.46 -7.41 8.73
N LEU A 236 2.57 -8.04 9.49
CA LEU A 236 1.17 -7.63 9.71
C LEU A 236 0.90 -7.42 11.21
N THR A 237 1.90 -6.94 11.95
CA THR A 237 1.73 -6.56 13.36
C THR A 237 1.02 -5.21 13.46
N ASP A 238 0.41 -4.96 14.63
CA ASP A 238 -0.46 -3.79 14.85
C ASP A 238 0.27 -2.46 14.65
N THR A 239 1.58 -2.46 14.87
CA THR A 239 2.50 -1.32 14.63
C THR A 239 2.53 -0.84 13.18
N PHE A 240 2.14 -1.67 12.22
CA PHE A 240 2.10 -1.31 10.80
C PHE A 240 0.73 -0.81 10.35
N PHE A 241 -0.26 -0.69 11.24
CA PHE A 241 -1.60 -0.23 10.89
C PHE A 241 -1.87 1.13 11.53
N VAL A 242 -2.40 2.04 10.73
CA VAL A 242 -2.60 3.44 11.09
C VAL A 242 -4.05 3.86 10.80
N SER A 243 -4.56 4.80 11.58
CA SER A 243 -5.97 5.21 11.57
C SER A 243 -6.15 6.71 11.34
N ASN A 244 -5.06 7.46 11.25
CA ASN A 244 -5.04 8.89 10.95
C ASN A 244 -3.71 9.29 10.29
N GLU A 245 -3.65 10.53 9.83
CA GLU A 245 -2.51 11.13 9.15
C GLU A 245 -1.27 11.21 10.05
N GLU A 246 -1.43 11.58 11.32
CA GLU A 246 -0.32 11.70 12.30
C GLU A 246 0.43 10.37 12.48
N GLN A 247 -0.29 9.25 12.52
CA GLN A 247 0.29 7.91 12.64
C GLN A 247 1.00 7.44 11.35
N LEU A 248 0.68 8.03 10.20
CA LEU A 248 1.31 7.74 8.90
C LEU A 248 2.56 8.60 8.66
N GLN A 249 2.73 9.70 9.39
CA GLN A 249 3.91 10.58 9.27
C GLN A 249 5.18 9.90 9.78
#